data_AF-L9VTZ6-F1
#
_entry.id   AF-L9VTZ6-F1
#
_cell.length_a   1.000
_cell.length_b   1.000
_cell.length_c   1.000
_cell.angle_alpha   90.00
_cell.angle_beta   90.00
_cell.angle_gamma   90.00
#
_symmetry.space_group_name_H-M   'P 1'
#
loop_
_entity.id
_entity.type
_entity.pdbx_description
1 polymer ?
#
loop_
_entity_poly.entity_id
_entity_poly.type
_entity_poly.pdbx_seq_one_letter_code
_entity_poly.pdbx_strand_id
1 'polypeptide(L)'
;MTQNPFTAVFDAQRTALEQSQNLTHDALEAQKSSISAFGDAVESSGTLFESNAELTKGAVHAYFDALEASMPEEAADFDEMRELVDEGFDSATEAQHQSMEAMIEAIDESEAAYDEFAASYSEVVDNSFDAALEAHEQVEANVESVAENVDEAAEEFDVSA
;
A
#
# COMPACT_ATOMS: atom_id res chain seq x y z
N MET A 1 13.07 47.02 5.29
CA MET A 1 12.86 45.60 4.96
C MET A 1 11.50 45.46 4.28
N THR A 2 11.39 46.04 3.09
CA THR A 2 10.28 45.76 2.19
C THR A 2 10.47 44.31 1.74
N GLN A 3 9.58 43.42 2.16
CA GLN A 3 9.50 42.08 1.58
C GLN A 3 9.35 42.26 0.08
N ASN A 4 10.39 41.87 -0.66
CA ASN A 4 10.37 41.93 -2.11
C ASN A 4 9.26 40.99 -2.58
N PRO A 5 8.27 41.46 -3.37
CA PRO A 5 7.18 40.62 -3.85
C PRO A 5 7.67 39.40 -4.64
N PHE A 6 8.89 39.43 -5.17
CA PHE A 6 9.53 38.27 -5.81
C PHE A 6 9.92 37.17 -4.81
N THR A 7 10.46 37.52 -3.63
CA THR A 7 10.81 36.54 -2.58
C THR A 7 9.58 35.76 -2.09
N ALA A 8 8.46 36.45 -1.89
CA ALA A 8 7.20 35.80 -1.48
C ALA A 8 6.69 34.78 -2.52
N VAL A 9 6.93 35.03 -3.81
CA VAL A 9 6.58 34.09 -4.88
C VAL A 9 7.53 32.89 -4.89
N PHE A 10 8.84 33.11 -4.70
CA PHE A 10 9.81 32.02 -4.60
C PHE A 10 9.56 31.12 -3.39
N ASP A 11 9.21 31.68 -2.23
CA ASP A 11 8.84 30.91 -1.04
C ASP A 11 7.58 30.07 -1.27
N ALA A 12 6.58 30.62 -1.96
CA ALA A 12 5.38 29.87 -2.33
C ALA A 12 5.70 28.72 -3.31
N GLN A 13 6.62 28.94 -4.25
CA GLN A 13 7.09 27.90 -5.19
C GLN A 13 7.86 26.80 -4.46
N ARG A 14 8.79 27.16 -3.57
CA ARG A 14 9.55 26.23 -2.72
C ARG A 14 8.60 25.35 -1.89
N THR A 15 7.65 25.99 -1.21
CA THR A 15 6.62 25.29 -0.42
C THR A 15 5.81 24.32 -1.29
N ALA A 16 5.39 24.74 -2.49
CA ALA A 16 4.61 23.89 -3.39
C ALA A 16 5.40 22.68 -3.89
N LEU A 17 6.70 22.84 -4.16
CA LEU A 17 7.59 21.75 -4.56
C LEU A 17 7.76 20.73 -3.43
N GLU A 18 8.09 21.18 -2.22
CA GLU A 18 8.19 20.32 -1.03
C GLU A 18 6.87 19.58 -0.76
N GLN A 19 5.73 20.24 -0.93
CA GLN A 19 4.42 19.60 -0.77
C GLN A 19 4.18 18.52 -1.83
N SER A 20 4.58 18.76 -3.08
CA SER A 20 4.46 17.77 -4.15
C SER A 20 5.37 16.55 -3.92
N GLN A 21 6.57 16.77 -3.39
CA GLN A 21 7.48 15.69 -3.00
C GLN A 21 6.84 14.83 -1.92
N ASN A 22 6.40 15.43 -0.82
CA ASN A 22 5.74 14.72 0.28
C ASN A 22 4.49 13.96 -0.19
N LEU A 23 3.64 14.58 -1.01
CA LEU A 23 2.48 13.91 -1.60
C LEU A 23 2.86 12.68 -2.44
N THR A 24 4.02 12.70 -3.09
CA THR A 24 4.51 11.55 -3.85
C THR A 24 4.93 10.42 -2.92
N HIS A 25 5.66 10.71 -1.84
CA HIS A 25 5.99 9.72 -0.82
C HIS A 25 4.75 9.14 -0.15
N ASP A 26 3.80 10.00 0.25
CA ASP A 26 2.54 9.59 0.86
C ASP A 26 1.75 8.66 -0.07
N ALA A 27 1.74 8.93 -1.38
CA ALA A 27 1.06 8.09 -2.35
C ALA A 27 1.72 6.70 -2.47
N LEU A 28 3.05 6.63 -2.46
CA LEU A 28 3.79 5.36 -2.49
C LEU A 28 3.52 4.54 -1.23
N GLU A 29 3.52 5.17 -0.06
CA GLU A 29 3.24 4.53 1.22
C GLU A 29 1.79 4.06 1.32
N ALA A 30 0.83 4.87 0.84
CA ALA A 30 -0.58 4.47 0.77
C ALA A 30 -0.78 3.24 -0.12
N GLN A 31 -0.09 3.17 -1.26
CA GLN A 31 -0.15 2.00 -2.14
C GLN A 31 0.50 0.76 -1.50
N LYS A 32 1.65 0.91 -0.82
CA LYS A 32 2.27 -0.16 -0.04
C LYS A 32 1.31 -0.71 1.02
N SER A 33 0.72 0.18 1.83
CA SER A 33 -0.22 -0.19 2.88
C SER A 33 -1.46 -0.90 2.31
N SER A 34 -1.91 -0.52 1.11
CA SER A 34 -3.04 -1.17 0.44
C SER A 34 -2.71 -2.61 -0.01
N ILE A 35 -1.47 -2.86 -0.46
CA ILE A 35 -1.01 -4.20 -0.84
C ILE A 35 -0.92 -5.10 0.39
N SER A 36 -0.27 -4.61 1.47
CA SER A 36 -0.17 -5.34 2.73
C SER A 36 -1.55 -5.67 3.32
N ALA A 37 -2.47 -4.68 3.35
CA ALA A 37 -3.84 -4.91 3.82
C ALA A 37 -4.62 -5.93 2.96
N PHE A 38 -4.32 -6.01 1.67
CA PHE A 38 -4.90 -7.04 0.80
C PHE A 38 -4.34 -8.44 1.14
N GLY A 39 -3.03 -8.57 1.41
CA GLY A 39 -2.42 -9.79 1.91
C GLY A 39 -3.08 -10.30 3.20
N ASP A 40 -3.19 -9.43 4.19
CA ASP A 40 -3.86 -9.73 5.47
C ASP A 40 -5.32 -10.19 5.27
N ALA A 41 -6.03 -9.56 4.33
CA ALA A 41 -7.43 -9.92 4.03
C ALA A 41 -7.55 -11.31 3.38
N VAL A 42 -6.60 -11.69 2.53
CA VAL A 42 -6.53 -13.02 1.92
C VAL A 42 -6.25 -14.08 2.99
N GLU A 43 -5.27 -13.85 3.86
CA GLU A 43 -4.93 -14.75 4.98
C GLU A 43 -6.13 -14.93 5.93
N SER A 44 -6.77 -13.83 6.33
CA SER A 44 -7.96 -13.87 7.17
C SER A 44 -9.11 -14.63 6.52
N SER A 45 -9.32 -14.45 5.22
CA SER A 45 -10.34 -15.20 4.47
C SER A 45 -10.07 -16.69 4.48
N GLY A 46 -8.80 -17.11 4.36
CA GLY A 46 -8.42 -18.51 4.42
C GLY A 46 -8.77 -19.20 5.73
N THR A 47 -8.49 -18.54 6.85
CA THR A 47 -8.83 -19.05 8.19
C THR A 47 -10.35 -19.23 8.37
N LEU A 48 -11.15 -18.33 7.78
CA LEU A 48 -12.61 -18.43 7.82
C LEU A 48 -13.13 -19.62 7.00
N PHE A 49 -12.52 -19.91 5.85
CA PHE A 49 -12.93 -21.05 5.02
C PHE A 49 -12.66 -22.39 5.72
N GLU A 50 -11.50 -22.54 6.35
CA GLU A 50 -11.15 -23.72 7.13
C GLU A 50 -12.16 -23.95 8.26
N SER A 51 -12.44 -22.90 9.04
CA SER A 51 -13.44 -22.94 10.12
C SER A 51 -14.84 -23.31 9.61
N ASN A 52 -15.23 -22.84 8.42
CA ASN A 52 -16.53 -23.14 7.83
C ASN A 52 -16.61 -24.57 7.26
N ALA A 53 -15.51 -25.08 6.72
CA ALA A 53 -15.40 -26.47 6.24
C ALA A 53 -15.57 -27.45 7.42
N GLU A 54 -14.87 -27.21 8.53
CA GLU A 54 -15.03 -28.01 9.76
C GLU A 54 -16.45 -27.96 10.32
N LEU A 55 -17.08 -26.78 10.34
CA LEU A 55 -18.48 -26.63 10.76
C LEU A 55 -19.44 -27.42 9.87
N THR A 56 -19.25 -27.36 8.55
CA THR A 56 -20.10 -28.07 7.59
C THR A 56 -19.91 -29.58 7.71
N LYS A 57 -18.67 -30.05 7.82
CA LYS A 57 -18.30 -31.44 8.10
C LYS A 57 -19.00 -31.95 9.37
N GLY A 58 -18.92 -31.19 10.47
CA GLY A 58 -19.60 -31.51 11.72
C GLY A 58 -21.14 -31.52 11.60
N ALA A 59 -21.74 -30.63 10.81
CA ALA A 59 -23.17 -30.63 10.57
C ALA A 59 -23.65 -31.87 9.78
N VAL A 60 -22.86 -32.33 8.82
CA VAL A 60 -23.13 -33.57 8.07
C VAL A 60 -23.05 -34.78 9.00
N HIS A 61 -22.06 -34.82 9.91
CA HIS A 61 -21.96 -35.89 10.91
C HIS A 61 -23.16 -35.90 11.86
N ALA A 62 -23.57 -34.74 12.36
CA ALA A 62 -24.75 -34.63 13.21
C ALA A 62 -26.04 -35.08 12.48
N TYR A 63 -26.12 -34.87 11.16
CA TYR A 63 -27.22 -35.39 10.34
C TYR A 63 -27.21 -36.92 10.26
N PHE A 64 -26.04 -37.53 10.04
CA PHE A 64 -25.91 -39.00 10.09
C PHE A 64 -26.24 -39.57 11.47
N ASP A 65 -25.78 -38.94 12.55
CA ASP A 65 -26.10 -39.36 13.92
C ASP A 65 -27.62 -39.34 14.18
N ALA A 66 -28.32 -38.31 13.69
CA ALA A 66 -29.77 -38.21 13.82
C ALA A 66 -30.52 -39.28 13.03
N LEU A 67 -30.01 -39.66 11.85
CA LEU A 67 -30.57 -40.75 11.05
C LEU A 67 -30.34 -42.10 11.73
N GLU A 68 -29.13 -42.37 12.21
CA GLU A 68 -28.76 -43.59 12.92
C GLU A 68 -29.62 -43.76 14.18
N ALA A 69 -29.82 -42.70 14.97
CA ALA A 69 -30.69 -42.71 16.15
C ALA A 69 -32.17 -42.99 15.85
N SER A 70 -32.61 -42.81 14.59
CA SER A 70 -33.99 -43.06 14.15
C SER A 70 -34.21 -44.46 13.58
N MET A 71 -33.14 -45.25 13.42
CA MET A 71 -33.16 -46.61 12.90
C MET A 71 -32.92 -47.65 14.02
N PRO A 72 -33.38 -48.90 13.86
CA PRO A 72 -32.95 -50.01 14.72
C PRO A 72 -31.43 -50.18 14.66
N GLU A 73 -30.77 -50.51 15.79
CA GLU A 73 -29.29 -50.61 15.95
C GLU A 73 -28.56 -51.50 14.91
N GLU A 74 -29.28 -52.28 14.11
CA GLU A 74 -28.75 -53.26 13.16
C GLU A 74 -29.08 -52.90 11.69
N ALA A 75 -29.81 -51.81 11.44
CA ALA A 75 -30.45 -51.55 10.15
C ALA A 75 -29.65 -50.64 9.19
N ALA A 76 -28.72 -49.81 9.69
CA ALA A 76 -27.86 -48.97 8.86
C ALA A 76 -26.55 -48.64 9.59
N ASP A 77 -25.43 -48.83 8.90
CA ASP A 77 -24.10 -48.36 9.27
C ASP A 77 -23.71 -47.25 8.29
N PHE A 78 -23.35 -46.08 8.83
CA PHE A 78 -22.97 -44.91 8.04
C PHE A 78 -21.46 -44.62 8.07
N ASP A 79 -20.65 -45.49 8.66
CA ASP A 79 -19.21 -45.23 8.82
C ASP A 79 -18.49 -45.06 7.48
N GLU A 80 -18.83 -45.85 6.46
CA GLU A 80 -18.26 -45.72 5.11
C GLU A 80 -18.70 -44.40 4.42
N MET A 81 -19.89 -43.89 4.74
CA MET A 81 -20.35 -42.58 4.27
C MET A 81 -19.65 -41.43 5.01
N ARG A 82 -19.41 -41.58 6.32
CA ARG A 82 -18.65 -40.61 7.14
C ARG A 82 -17.22 -40.51 6.64
N GLU A 83 -16.57 -41.64 6.39
CA GLU A 83 -15.20 -41.68 5.88
C GLU A 83 -15.08 -41.01 4.50
N LEU A 84 -16.06 -41.21 3.61
CA LEU A 84 -16.11 -40.54 2.31
C LEU A 84 -16.36 -39.02 2.41
N VAL A 85 -17.18 -38.58 3.37
CA VAL A 85 -17.39 -37.16 3.65
C VAL A 85 -16.10 -36.55 4.20
N ASP A 86 -15.44 -37.23 5.15
CA ASP A 86 -14.19 -36.79 5.74
C ASP A 86 -13.11 -36.62 4.69
N GLU A 87 -12.87 -37.65 3.88
CA GLU A 87 -11.86 -37.63 2.81
C GLU A 87 -12.16 -36.54 1.75
N GLY A 88 -13.44 -36.33 1.45
CA GLY A 88 -13.89 -35.28 0.53
C GLY A 88 -13.63 -33.86 1.05
N PHE A 89 -13.96 -33.59 2.32
CA PHE A 89 -13.69 -32.29 2.94
C PHE A 89 -12.20 -32.06 3.14
N ASP A 90 -11.46 -33.07 3.59
CA ASP A 90 -10.02 -32.95 3.84
C ASP A 90 -9.28 -32.70 2.53
N SER A 91 -9.60 -33.45 1.45
CA SER A 91 -9.02 -33.19 0.12
C SER A 91 -9.36 -31.81 -0.43
N ALA A 92 -10.57 -31.32 -0.22
CA ALA A 92 -10.97 -29.99 -0.70
C ALA A 92 -10.28 -28.87 0.07
N THR A 93 -10.22 -28.98 1.41
CA THR A 93 -9.54 -28.02 2.28
C THR A 93 -8.04 -27.99 2.01
N GLU A 94 -7.40 -29.14 1.87
CA GLU A 94 -5.98 -29.26 1.51
C GLU A 94 -5.67 -28.58 0.17
N ALA A 95 -6.47 -28.83 -0.87
CA ALA A 95 -6.29 -28.19 -2.18
C ALA A 95 -6.49 -26.66 -2.10
N GLN A 96 -7.46 -26.21 -1.31
CA GLN A 96 -7.72 -24.80 -1.09
C GLN A 96 -6.57 -24.14 -0.31
N HIS A 97 -6.05 -24.80 0.73
CA HIS A 97 -4.91 -24.35 1.54
C HIS A 97 -3.69 -24.12 0.67
N GLN A 98 -3.31 -25.12 -0.14
CA GLN A 98 -2.17 -25.02 -1.05
C GLN A 98 -2.34 -23.87 -2.07
N SER A 99 -3.56 -23.67 -2.58
CA SER A 99 -3.85 -22.54 -3.48
C SER A 99 -3.75 -21.19 -2.76
N MET A 100 -4.11 -21.11 -1.49
CA MET A 100 -4.06 -19.89 -0.70
C MET A 100 -2.63 -19.54 -0.30
N GLU A 101 -1.85 -20.52 0.15
CA GLU A 101 -0.42 -20.36 0.43
C GLU A 101 0.33 -19.83 -0.79
N ALA A 102 0.09 -20.41 -1.97
CA ALA A 102 0.70 -19.93 -3.20
C ALA A 102 0.29 -18.49 -3.56
N MET A 103 -0.94 -18.09 -3.21
CA MET A 103 -1.41 -16.71 -3.40
C MET A 103 -0.74 -15.75 -2.41
N ILE A 104 -0.65 -16.13 -1.13
CA ILE A 104 -0.01 -15.33 -0.08
C ILE A 104 1.47 -15.14 -0.41
N GLU A 105 2.17 -16.20 -0.78
CA GLU A 105 3.58 -16.13 -1.17
C GLU A 105 3.79 -15.20 -2.38
N ALA A 106 2.89 -15.22 -3.36
CA ALA A 106 2.94 -14.28 -4.49
C ALA A 106 2.64 -12.83 -4.10
N ILE A 107 1.79 -12.60 -3.09
CA ILE A 107 1.53 -11.25 -2.54
C ILE A 107 2.76 -10.76 -1.79
N ASP A 108 3.37 -11.59 -0.94
CA ASP A 108 4.58 -11.25 -0.19
C ASP A 108 5.75 -10.92 -1.13
N GLU A 109 5.95 -11.72 -2.19
CA GLU A 109 6.95 -11.43 -3.22
C GLU A 109 6.64 -10.10 -3.93
N SER A 110 5.37 -9.84 -4.24
CA SER A 110 4.95 -8.58 -4.85
C SER A 110 5.14 -7.38 -3.91
N GLU A 111 4.93 -7.53 -2.61
CA GLU A 111 5.16 -6.49 -1.61
C GLU A 111 6.65 -6.15 -1.54
N ALA A 112 7.51 -7.16 -1.45
CA ALA A 112 8.96 -6.97 -1.43
C ALA A 112 9.45 -6.28 -2.72
N ALA A 113 8.94 -6.71 -3.88
CA ALA A 113 9.28 -6.07 -5.16
C ALA A 113 8.77 -4.62 -5.24
N TYR A 114 7.57 -4.35 -4.72
CA TYR A 114 7.02 -3.00 -4.68
C TYR A 114 7.80 -2.10 -3.72
N ASP A 115 8.26 -2.62 -2.59
CA ASP A 115 9.11 -1.90 -1.63
C ASP A 115 10.43 -1.44 -2.25
N GLU A 116 11.11 -2.33 -2.97
CA GLU A 116 12.33 -2.00 -3.69
C GLU A 116 12.07 -0.94 -4.77
N PHE A 117 10.99 -1.11 -5.54
CA PHE A 117 10.56 -0.14 -6.54
C PHE A 117 10.25 1.23 -5.93
N ALA A 118 9.46 1.26 -4.86
CA ALA A 118 9.04 2.49 -4.19
C ALA A 118 10.24 3.24 -3.62
N ALA A 119 11.19 2.53 -3.00
CA ALA A 119 12.43 3.11 -2.50
C ALA A 119 13.27 3.73 -3.64
N SER A 120 13.46 3.00 -4.74
CA SER A 120 14.21 3.51 -5.90
C SER A 120 13.51 4.71 -6.56
N TYR A 121 12.19 4.64 -6.72
CA TYR A 121 11.43 5.71 -7.33
C TYR A 121 11.40 6.97 -6.44
N SER A 122 11.23 6.79 -5.13
CA SER A 122 11.32 7.83 -4.11
C SER A 122 12.67 8.55 -4.15
N GLU A 123 13.79 7.82 -4.23
CA GLU A 123 15.13 8.40 -4.38
C GLU A 123 15.27 9.23 -5.68
N VAL A 124 14.75 8.73 -6.81
CA VAL A 124 14.78 9.48 -8.08
C VAL A 124 13.96 10.77 -7.99
N VAL A 125 12.80 10.68 -7.35
CA VAL A 125 11.92 11.83 -7.11
C VAL A 125 12.65 12.87 -6.26
N ASP A 126 13.22 12.46 -5.14
CA ASP A 126 13.95 13.36 -4.22
C ASP A 126 15.11 14.08 -4.92
N ASN A 127 15.97 13.32 -5.61
CA ASN A 127 17.07 13.91 -6.38
C ASN A 127 16.59 14.91 -7.44
N SER A 128 15.43 14.65 -8.06
CA SER A 128 14.86 15.54 -9.07
C SER A 128 14.29 16.82 -8.47
N PHE A 129 13.67 16.72 -7.29
CA PHE A 129 13.17 17.87 -6.52
C PHE A 129 14.32 18.71 -5.98
N ASP A 130 15.38 18.11 -5.45
CA ASP A 130 16.58 18.80 -4.99
C ASP A 130 17.25 19.59 -6.12
N ALA A 131 17.42 18.97 -7.29
CA ALA A 131 17.95 19.64 -8.47
C ALA A 131 17.07 20.82 -8.93
N ALA A 132 15.75 20.68 -8.81
CA ALA A 132 14.81 21.77 -9.12
C ALA A 132 14.92 22.92 -8.11
N LEU A 133 15.05 22.60 -6.82
CA LEU A 133 15.25 23.59 -5.75
C LEU A 133 16.55 24.36 -5.93
N GLU A 134 17.67 23.68 -6.17
CA GLU A 134 18.96 24.33 -6.45
C GLU A 134 18.87 25.27 -7.66
N ALA A 135 18.21 24.84 -8.74
CA ALA A 135 18.01 25.69 -9.91
C ALA A 135 17.16 26.94 -9.58
N HIS A 136 16.12 26.79 -8.76
CA HIS A 136 15.29 27.90 -8.29
C HIS A 136 16.08 28.88 -7.41
N GLU A 137 16.87 28.39 -6.47
CA GLU A 137 17.74 29.22 -5.61
C GLU A 137 18.76 30.01 -6.44
N GLN A 138 19.35 29.37 -7.46
CA GLN A 138 20.27 30.05 -8.36
C GLN A 138 19.59 31.19 -9.14
N VAL A 139 18.32 31.01 -9.54
CA VAL A 139 17.52 32.06 -10.18
C VAL A 139 17.18 33.16 -9.20
N GLU A 140 16.77 32.83 -7.97
CA GLU A 140 16.48 33.78 -6.89
C GLU A 140 17.69 34.69 -6.64
N ALA A 141 18.88 34.11 -6.44
CA ALA A 141 20.12 34.87 -6.23
C ALA A 141 20.47 35.79 -7.41
N ASN A 142 20.24 35.34 -8.65
CA ASN A 142 20.45 36.18 -9.84
C ASN A 142 19.46 37.35 -9.90
N VAL A 143 18.18 37.12 -9.56
CA VAL A 143 17.15 38.15 -9.55
C VAL A 143 17.40 39.17 -8.44
N GLU A 144 17.80 38.71 -7.25
CA GLU A 144 18.16 39.58 -6.12
C GLU A 144 19.34 40.48 -6.49
N SER A 145 20.40 39.90 -7.08
CA SER A 145 21.54 40.69 -7.55
C SER A 145 21.16 41.72 -8.61
N VAL A 146 20.30 41.37 -9.58
CA VAL A 146 19.83 42.34 -10.58
C VAL A 146 18.99 43.45 -9.93
N ALA A 147 18.14 43.13 -8.97
CA ALA A 147 17.33 44.11 -8.25
C ALA A 147 18.21 45.09 -7.46
N GLU A 148 19.22 44.60 -6.74
CA GLU A 148 20.21 45.43 -6.03
C GLU A 148 20.96 46.37 -6.98
N ASN A 149 21.43 45.87 -8.12
CA ASN A 149 22.11 46.69 -9.13
C ASN A 149 21.21 47.79 -9.71
N VAL A 150 19.91 47.52 -9.88
CA VAL A 150 18.93 48.51 -10.37
C VAL A 150 18.66 49.57 -9.30
N ASP A 151 18.52 49.17 -8.04
CA ASP A 151 18.32 50.10 -6.92
C ASP A 151 19.55 51.02 -6.75
N GLU A 152 20.78 50.48 -6.78
CA GLU A 152 22.00 51.29 -6.72
C GLU A 152 22.08 52.30 -7.89
N ALA A 153 21.76 51.87 -9.12
CA ALA A 153 21.77 52.76 -10.28
C ALA A 153 20.68 53.85 -10.20
N ALA A 154 19.54 53.56 -9.59
CA ALA A 154 18.47 54.53 -9.36
C ALA A 154 18.85 55.55 -8.29
N GLU A 155 19.48 55.12 -7.19
CA GLU A 155 20.00 56.01 -6.15
C GLU A 155 21.12 56.93 -6.70
N GLU A 156 22.02 56.41 -7.54
CA GLU A 156 23.06 57.23 -8.19
C GLU A 156 22.46 58.31 -9.10
N PHE A 157 21.37 58.01 -9.81
CA PHE A 157 20.65 58.95 -10.67
C PHE A 157 19.90 60.03 -9.88
N ASP A 158 19.32 59.70 -8.72
CA ASP A 158 18.58 60.65 -7.87
C ASP A 158 19.51 61.59 -7.09
N VAL A 159 20.70 61.14 -6.71
CA VAL A 159 21.73 61.97 -6.05
C VAL A 159 22.42 62.95 -7.02
N SER A 160 22.33 62.71 -8.33
CA SER A 160 22.97 63.53 -9.37
C SER A 160 22.02 64.51 -10.09
N ALA A 161 20.74 64.58 -9.70
CA ALA A 161 19.72 65.54 -10.15
C ALA A 161 19.51 66.70 -9.16
#